data_AF-A0A1G6GHN6-F1
#
_entry.id   AF-A0A1G6GHN6-F1
#
_cell.length_a   1.000
_cell.length_b   1.000
_cell.length_c   1.000
_cell.angle_alpha   90.00
_cell.angle_beta   90.00
_cell.angle_gamma   90.00
#
_symmetry.space_group_name_H-M   'P 1'
#
loop_
_entity.id
_entity.type
_entity.pdbx_description
1 polymer ?
#
loop_
_entity_poly.entity_id
_entity_poly.type
_entity_poly.pdbx_seq_one_letter_code
_entity_poly.pdbx_strand_id
1 'polypeptide(L)'
;MSTFKLLLLAAAALSVAACSTQKSSTGETALLIETKPDVSGKIITVEVQQGPGFKHPLIAIWTEKENGDFLQTLYVSKSFATGVFRYGVMEDGVWKKGTRRHPSALPYFSHKFGNKTTDGLYLPTKENPIPDAVSGATPSGSFTLKAKSAVAFKRYKILMEINQPWDFNNYWFNDKFPGDEEYLASGQPALVYSIDVDTDNEDKVYFLQPIGISSYNGTNGNLNPDISSLTTAFKMVQKVKVTVE
;
A
#
# COMPACT_ATOMS: atom_id res chain seq x y z
N MET A 1 -22.44 -73.62 44.68
CA MET A 1 -21.92 -74.12 43.39
C MET A 1 -22.43 -73.20 42.28
N SER A 2 -21.57 -72.93 41.29
CA SER A 2 -21.79 -72.11 40.08
C SER A 2 -21.72 -70.59 40.32
N THR A 3 -20.57 -69.91 40.19
CA THR A 3 -19.79 -69.54 38.98
C THR A 3 -20.51 -68.59 37.99
N PHE A 4 -19.83 -67.46 37.79
CA PHE A 4 -19.48 -66.84 36.50
C PHE A 4 -20.32 -65.69 35.90
N LYS A 5 -19.54 -64.67 35.47
CA LYS A 5 -19.77 -63.57 34.48
C LYS A 5 -20.24 -62.25 35.10
N LEU A 6 -19.36 -61.32 35.46
CA LEU A 6 -18.40 -60.54 34.64
C LEU A 6 -19.10 -59.74 33.53
N LEU A 7 -19.35 -58.45 33.81
CA LEU A 7 -19.31 -57.38 32.82
C LEU A 7 -19.08 -56.05 33.57
N LEU A 8 -17.81 -55.75 33.82
CA LEU A 8 -17.38 -54.37 34.07
C LEU A 8 -17.42 -53.64 32.72
N LEU A 9 -18.38 -52.74 32.53
CA LEU A 9 -18.24 -51.68 31.54
C LEU A 9 -17.30 -50.61 32.13
N ALA A 10 -16.03 -50.66 31.74
CA ALA A 10 -15.13 -49.54 31.92
C ALA A 10 -15.52 -48.44 30.92
N ALA A 11 -16.23 -47.42 31.42
CA ALA A 11 -16.44 -46.19 30.66
C ALA A 11 -15.12 -45.40 30.65
N ALA A 12 -14.33 -45.56 29.59
CA ALA A 12 -13.19 -44.71 29.31
C ALA A 12 -13.71 -43.32 28.91
N ALA A 13 -13.65 -42.38 29.84
CA ALA A 13 -13.87 -40.97 29.54
C ALA A 13 -12.69 -40.48 28.67
N LEU A 14 -12.90 -40.43 27.35
CA LEU A 14 -12.02 -39.68 26.45
C LEU A 14 -12.19 -38.19 26.75
N SER A 15 -11.29 -37.65 27.58
CA SER A 15 -11.06 -36.22 27.68
C SER A 15 -10.52 -35.72 26.34
N VAL A 16 -11.39 -35.21 25.50
CA VAL A 16 -11.01 -34.45 24.31
C VAL A 16 -10.43 -33.14 24.81
N ALA A 17 -9.12 -33.11 25.04
CA ALA A 17 -8.38 -31.87 25.19
C ALA A 17 -8.49 -31.15 23.84
N ALA A 18 -9.48 -30.26 23.73
CA ALA A 18 -9.54 -29.27 22.68
C ALA A 18 -8.34 -28.33 22.89
N CYS A 19 -7.19 -28.72 22.34
CA CYS A 19 -6.13 -27.77 22.01
C CYS A 19 -6.76 -26.79 21.02
N SER A 20 -7.32 -25.69 21.52
CA SER A 20 -7.44 -24.49 20.72
C SER A 20 -6.01 -24.09 20.41
N THR A 21 -5.52 -24.48 19.24
CA THR A 21 -4.30 -23.93 18.68
C THR A 21 -4.60 -22.46 18.44
N GLN A 22 -4.40 -21.63 19.47
CA GLN A 22 -4.15 -20.21 19.25
C GLN A 22 -2.95 -20.21 18.30
N LYS A 23 -3.24 -19.91 17.04
CA LYS A 23 -2.23 -19.63 16.04
C LYS A 23 -1.57 -18.35 16.53
N SER A 24 -0.60 -18.50 17.43
CA SER A 24 0.39 -17.49 17.71
C SER A 24 0.92 -17.09 16.36
N SER A 25 0.69 -15.84 15.97
CA SER A 25 1.27 -15.25 14.78
C SER A 25 2.77 -15.11 15.04
N THR A 26 3.48 -16.23 15.01
CA THR A 26 4.93 -16.25 14.91
C THR A 26 5.27 -15.54 13.61
N GLY A 27 5.95 -14.40 13.77
CA GLY A 27 6.15 -13.40 12.74
C GLY A 27 6.73 -13.98 11.47
N GLU A 28 5.97 -13.90 10.40
CA GLU A 28 6.53 -13.75 9.07
C GLU A 28 7.39 -12.49 9.14
N THR A 29 8.71 -12.62 9.02
CA THR A 29 9.62 -11.48 9.04
C THR A 29 9.18 -10.53 7.93
N ALA A 30 8.55 -9.42 8.30
CA ALA A 30 8.08 -8.43 7.34
C ALA A 30 9.25 -8.00 6.46
N LEU A 31 9.03 -7.93 5.14
CA LEU A 31 10.06 -7.53 4.17
C LEU A 31 10.64 -6.17 4.59
N LEU A 32 11.95 -6.09 4.82
CA LEU A 32 12.64 -4.82 5.08
C LEU A 32 13.04 -4.16 3.76
N ILE A 33 12.66 -2.89 3.61
CA ILE A 33 13.05 -2.02 2.51
C ILE A 33 13.81 -0.84 3.10
N GLU A 34 15.00 -0.56 2.61
CA GLU A 34 15.78 0.61 3.01
C GLU A 34 15.89 1.60 1.84
N THR A 35 15.62 2.88 2.10
CA THR A 35 15.75 3.95 1.11
C THR A 35 16.61 5.09 1.64
N LYS A 36 17.34 5.74 0.72
CA LYS A 36 18.27 6.84 1.02
C LYS A 36 19.29 6.52 2.15
N PRO A 37 20.01 5.39 2.12
CA PRO A 37 20.91 5.02 3.21
C PRO A 37 22.03 6.05 3.46
N ASP A 38 22.40 6.82 2.44
CA ASP A 38 23.51 7.78 2.49
C ASP A 38 23.11 9.21 2.91
N VAL A 39 21.82 9.47 3.12
CA VAL A 39 21.32 10.79 3.54
C VAL A 39 21.45 10.91 5.06
N SER A 40 21.96 12.03 5.57
CA SER A 40 21.88 12.34 7.00
C SER A 40 20.51 12.90 7.37
N GLY A 41 20.04 12.60 8.57
CA GLY A 41 18.75 13.10 9.08
C GLY A 41 18.00 12.08 9.90
N LYS A 42 16.69 12.34 10.07
CA LYS A 42 15.79 11.50 10.85
C LYS A 42 15.55 10.17 10.16
N ILE A 43 15.34 9.11 10.93
CA ILE A 43 14.92 7.81 10.42
C ILE A 43 13.39 7.74 10.53
N ILE A 44 12.73 7.56 9.39
CA ILE A 44 11.30 7.31 9.33
C ILE A 44 11.13 5.81 9.04
N THR A 45 10.60 5.09 10.02
CA THR A 45 10.23 3.68 9.87
C THR A 45 8.73 3.58 9.63
N VAL A 46 8.30 2.99 8.52
CA VAL A 46 6.90 2.76 8.17
C VAL A 46 6.63 1.26 8.11
N GLU A 47 5.84 0.76 9.05
CA GLU A 47 5.43 -0.64 9.12
C GLU A 47 4.00 -0.77 8.57
N VAL A 48 3.87 -1.42 7.42
CA VAL A 48 2.59 -1.68 6.76
C VAL A 48 2.18 -3.13 7.00
N GLN A 49 1.07 -3.31 7.70
CA GLN A 49 0.46 -4.60 7.94
C GLN A 49 -0.59 -4.88 6.85
N GLN A 50 -0.36 -5.91 6.03
CA GLN A 50 -1.27 -6.28 4.96
C GLN A 50 -2.64 -6.70 5.49
N GLY A 51 -3.68 -6.38 4.73
CA GLY A 51 -5.03 -6.90 4.89
C GLY A 51 -5.41 -7.91 3.81
N PRO A 52 -6.60 -8.51 3.91
CA PRO A 52 -7.05 -9.56 2.97
C PRO A 52 -7.22 -9.05 1.53
N GLY A 53 -7.30 -7.73 1.33
CA GLY A 53 -7.37 -7.12 0.00
C GLY A 53 -6.01 -6.92 -0.67
N PHE A 54 -4.88 -7.14 0.01
CA PHE A 54 -3.55 -6.81 -0.50
C PHE A 54 -3.08 -7.78 -1.59
N LYS A 55 -3.29 -7.45 -2.88
CA LYS A 55 -2.89 -8.29 -4.01
C LYS A 55 -2.03 -7.50 -5.01
N HIS A 56 -0.72 -7.45 -4.73
CA HIS A 56 0.28 -6.75 -5.55
C HIS A 56 -0.05 -5.26 -5.82
N PRO A 57 -0.33 -4.46 -4.78
CA PRO A 57 -0.72 -3.07 -4.97
C PRO A 57 0.48 -2.19 -5.34
N LEU A 58 0.26 -1.13 -6.11
CA LEU A 58 1.22 -0.05 -6.24
C LEU A 58 1.14 0.84 -5.00
N ILE A 59 2.30 1.27 -4.51
CA ILE A 59 2.42 2.09 -3.29
C ILE A 59 3.37 3.25 -3.54
N ALA A 60 3.00 4.44 -3.06
CA ALA A 60 3.92 5.56 -2.82
C ALA A 60 3.81 6.02 -1.37
N ILE A 61 4.94 6.39 -0.76
CA ILE A 61 5.05 6.95 0.58
C ILE A 61 5.92 8.21 0.49
N TRP A 62 5.45 9.33 1.01
CA TRP A 62 6.14 10.62 0.90
C TRP A 62 5.83 11.51 2.10
N THR A 63 6.53 12.65 2.18
CA THR A 63 6.26 13.69 3.17
C THR A 63 5.76 14.96 2.51
N GLU A 64 4.87 15.67 3.19
CA GLU A 64 4.37 17.00 2.81
C GLU A 64 4.57 17.99 3.96
N LYS A 65 4.63 19.28 3.68
CA LYS A 65 4.45 20.33 4.70
C LYS A 65 3.01 20.30 5.23
N GLU A 66 2.77 21.02 6.34
CA GLU A 66 1.41 21.14 6.92
C GLU A 66 0.38 21.71 5.92
N ASN A 67 0.81 22.62 5.03
CA ASN A 67 -0.04 23.19 3.97
C ASN A 67 -0.26 22.24 2.77
N GLY A 68 0.33 21.04 2.78
CA GLY A 68 0.20 20.05 1.72
C GLY A 68 1.21 20.19 0.57
N ASP A 69 2.22 21.07 0.69
CA ASP A 69 3.31 21.13 -0.28
C ASP A 69 4.17 19.86 -0.20
N PHE A 70 4.50 19.27 -1.35
CA PHE A 70 5.40 18.12 -1.42
C PHE A 70 6.80 18.46 -0.88
N LEU A 71 7.37 17.56 -0.06
CA LEU A 71 8.73 17.70 0.48
C LEU A 71 9.69 16.68 -0.14
N GLN A 72 9.37 15.39 -0.06
CA GLN A 72 10.22 14.33 -0.62
C GLN A 72 9.49 12.99 -0.69
N THR A 73 9.91 12.15 -1.64
CA THR A 73 9.55 10.72 -1.69
C THR A 73 10.36 9.94 -0.66
N LEU A 74 9.68 9.05 0.09
CA LEU A 74 10.32 8.06 0.96
C LEU A 74 10.41 6.70 0.26
N TYR A 75 9.36 6.31 -0.47
CA TYR A 75 9.29 5.09 -1.25
C TYR A 75 8.29 5.21 -2.40
N VAL A 76 8.56 4.54 -3.52
CA VAL A 76 7.59 4.30 -4.58
C VAL A 76 7.83 2.95 -5.24
N SER A 77 6.77 2.27 -5.65
CA SER A 77 6.87 1.01 -6.41
C SER A 77 7.67 1.20 -7.71
N LYS A 78 8.67 0.34 -7.95
CA LYS A 78 9.61 0.45 -9.08
C LYS A 78 8.93 0.42 -10.45
N SER A 79 7.83 -0.32 -10.60
CA SER A 79 7.04 -0.33 -11.83
C SER A 79 6.45 1.04 -12.15
N PHE A 80 5.92 1.73 -11.14
CA PHE A 80 5.47 3.12 -11.26
C PHE A 80 6.65 4.04 -11.53
N ALA A 81 7.72 3.96 -10.72
CA ALA A 81 8.91 4.82 -10.81
C ALA A 81 9.58 4.82 -12.20
N THR A 82 9.57 3.68 -12.88
CA THR A 82 10.22 3.49 -14.20
C THR A 82 9.25 3.58 -15.37
N GLY A 83 7.94 3.56 -15.11
CA GLY A 83 6.92 3.38 -16.15
C GLY A 83 6.95 2.01 -16.83
N VAL A 84 7.61 1.01 -16.23
CA VAL A 84 7.77 -0.34 -16.81
C VAL A 84 7.06 -1.37 -15.95
N PHE A 85 6.02 -1.98 -16.52
CA PHE A 85 5.16 -2.94 -15.83
C PHE A 85 5.45 -4.36 -16.30
N ARG A 86 5.28 -5.35 -15.41
CA ARG A 86 5.43 -6.78 -15.75
C ARG A 86 4.45 -7.21 -16.85
N TYR A 87 3.27 -6.59 -16.86
CA TYR A 87 2.19 -6.80 -17.85
C TYR A 87 1.87 -5.45 -18.51
N GLY A 88 2.87 -4.85 -19.15
CA GLY A 88 2.79 -3.51 -19.71
C GLY A 88 2.34 -3.47 -21.16
N VAL A 89 2.65 -4.50 -21.95
CA VAL A 89 2.29 -4.56 -23.37
C VAL A 89 1.69 -5.91 -23.70
N MET A 90 0.72 -5.91 -24.63
CA MET A 90 0.13 -7.13 -25.17
C MET A 90 0.70 -7.34 -26.58
N GLU A 91 1.47 -8.40 -26.74
CA GLU A 91 2.08 -8.80 -28.01
C GLU A 91 1.65 -10.22 -28.32
N ASP A 92 1.06 -10.45 -29.50
CA ASP A 92 0.58 -11.75 -29.96
C ASP A 92 -0.39 -12.43 -28.97
N GLY A 93 -1.24 -11.64 -28.30
CA GLY A 93 -2.18 -12.13 -27.29
C GLY A 93 -1.55 -12.51 -25.94
N VAL A 94 -0.25 -12.24 -25.75
CA VAL A 94 0.48 -12.52 -24.51
C VAL A 94 0.89 -11.22 -23.83
N TRP A 95 0.61 -11.11 -22.54
CA TRP A 95 1.08 -9.98 -21.72
C TRP A 95 2.58 -10.12 -21.44
N LYS A 96 3.35 -9.11 -21.83
CA LYS A 96 4.80 -9.03 -21.62
C LYS A 96 5.17 -7.79 -20.81
N LYS A 97 6.40 -7.80 -20.32
CA LYS A 97 7.01 -6.63 -19.68
C LYS A 97 7.11 -5.52 -20.71
N GLY A 98 6.64 -4.32 -20.36
CA GLY A 98 6.68 -3.19 -21.29
C GLY A 98 6.39 -1.86 -20.62
N THR A 99 6.63 -0.80 -21.36
CA THR A 99 6.33 0.56 -20.92
C THR A 99 4.83 0.77 -20.90
N ARG A 100 4.30 1.24 -19.78
CA ARG A 100 2.90 1.64 -19.65
C ARG A 100 2.80 2.81 -18.68
N ARG A 101 1.94 3.77 -18.98
CA ARG A 101 1.81 5.00 -18.19
C ARG A 101 0.34 5.14 -17.83
N HIS A 102 0.01 4.79 -16.59
CA HIS A 102 -1.36 4.80 -16.05
C HIS A 102 -1.54 5.97 -15.09
N PRO A 103 -2.18 7.07 -15.50
CA PRO A 103 -2.51 8.16 -14.59
C PRO A 103 -3.34 7.69 -13.39
N SER A 104 -4.20 6.68 -13.56
CA SER A 104 -5.02 6.11 -12.47
C SER A 104 -4.20 5.33 -11.43
N ALA A 105 -2.92 5.05 -11.67
CA ALA A 105 -2.11 4.20 -10.79
C ALA A 105 -1.87 4.81 -9.40
N LEU A 106 -1.34 6.03 -9.31
CA LEU A 106 -1.09 6.76 -8.05
C LEU A 106 -1.33 8.26 -8.27
N PRO A 107 -2.58 8.68 -8.56
CA PRO A 107 -2.83 10.02 -9.08
C PRO A 107 -2.62 11.11 -8.04
N TYR A 108 -2.89 10.87 -6.76
CA TYR A 108 -2.66 11.91 -5.75
C TYR A 108 -1.16 12.19 -5.59
N PHE A 109 -0.35 11.16 -5.40
CA PHE A 109 1.10 11.26 -5.31
C PHE A 109 1.71 11.87 -6.57
N SER A 110 1.28 11.42 -7.75
CA SER A 110 1.89 11.85 -9.01
C SER A 110 1.70 13.34 -9.29
N HIS A 111 0.49 13.86 -9.04
CA HIS A 111 0.20 15.30 -9.13
C HIS A 111 0.93 16.10 -8.04
N LYS A 112 1.08 15.57 -6.82
CA LYS A 112 1.86 16.20 -5.74
C LYS A 112 3.36 16.26 -6.06
N PHE A 113 3.89 15.20 -6.66
CA PHE A 113 5.29 15.12 -7.09
C PHE A 113 5.61 16.15 -8.17
N GLY A 114 4.62 16.53 -8.99
CA GLY A 114 4.66 17.74 -9.81
C GLY A 114 5.47 17.66 -11.11
N ASN A 115 6.10 16.51 -11.41
CA ASN A 115 6.90 16.32 -12.61
C ASN A 115 6.02 16.05 -13.84
N LYS A 116 5.46 17.13 -14.41
CA LYS A 116 4.66 17.08 -15.63
C LYS A 116 5.55 16.85 -16.85
N THR A 117 5.24 15.83 -17.64
CA THR A 117 5.93 15.50 -18.89
C THR A 117 5.31 16.22 -20.09
N THR A 118 5.97 16.15 -21.25
CA THR A 118 5.58 16.88 -22.48
C THR A 118 4.21 16.50 -23.02
N ASP A 119 3.74 15.28 -22.76
CA ASP A 119 2.39 14.80 -23.05
C ASP A 119 1.34 15.25 -22.02
N GLY A 120 1.74 16.05 -21.03
CA GLY A 120 0.87 16.62 -20.02
C GLY A 120 0.57 15.71 -18.83
N LEU A 121 1.15 14.50 -18.77
CA LEU A 121 0.96 13.57 -17.67
C LEU A 121 1.91 13.88 -16.50
N TYR A 122 1.50 13.56 -15.29
CA TYR A 122 2.34 13.68 -14.08
C TYR A 122 3.07 12.38 -13.76
N LEU A 123 3.49 11.63 -14.78
CA LEU A 123 4.07 10.30 -14.62
C LEU A 123 5.54 10.28 -15.02
N PRO A 124 6.40 9.52 -14.31
CA PRO A 124 7.76 9.31 -14.76
C PRO A 124 7.80 8.63 -16.14
N THR A 125 8.93 8.78 -16.82
CA THR A 125 9.22 8.09 -18.08
C THR A 125 10.44 7.21 -17.91
N LYS A 126 10.74 6.39 -18.93
CA LYS A 126 11.97 5.61 -18.96
C LYS A 126 13.21 6.51 -18.98
N GLU A 127 13.11 7.66 -19.63
CA GLU A 127 14.16 8.66 -19.77
C GLU A 127 14.31 9.53 -18.53
N ASN A 128 13.21 9.76 -17.80
CA ASN A 128 13.18 10.50 -16.55
C ASN A 128 12.45 9.71 -15.44
N PRO A 129 13.05 8.63 -14.93
CA PRO A 129 12.45 7.80 -13.90
C PRO A 129 12.60 8.44 -12.51
N ILE A 130 11.77 8.01 -11.54
CA ILE A 130 12.04 8.32 -10.13
C ILE A 130 13.28 7.53 -9.68
N PRO A 131 14.25 8.16 -8.97
CA PRO A 131 15.52 7.51 -8.61
C PRO A 131 15.38 6.17 -7.87
N ASP A 132 16.27 5.22 -8.15
CA ASP A 132 16.35 3.93 -7.46
C ASP A 132 16.57 4.06 -5.95
N ALA A 133 17.17 5.16 -5.48
CA ALA A 133 17.38 5.44 -4.06
C ALA A 133 16.07 5.53 -3.24
N VAL A 134 14.92 5.73 -3.91
CA VAL A 134 13.59 5.79 -3.30
C VAL A 134 12.59 4.88 -4.00
N SER A 135 13.02 4.03 -4.95
CA SER A 135 12.14 3.10 -5.63
C SER A 135 12.58 1.66 -5.43
N GLY A 136 11.62 0.76 -5.26
CA GLY A 136 11.91 -0.63 -4.90
C GLY A 136 10.88 -1.61 -5.43
N ALA A 137 11.19 -2.90 -5.33
CA ALA A 137 10.22 -3.94 -5.64
C ALA A 137 8.95 -3.70 -4.83
N THR A 138 7.80 -3.90 -5.48
CA THR A 138 6.50 -3.81 -4.82
C THR A 138 6.38 -4.95 -3.81
N PRO A 139 6.15 -4.66 -2.51
CA PRO A 139 5.90 -5.69 -1.51
C PRO A 139 4.74 -6.58 -1.93
N SER A 140 4.88 -7.89 -1.76
CA SER A 140 3.78 -8.85 -1.95
C SER A 140 2.99 -9.12 -0.66
N GLY A 141 3.40 -8.51 0.46
CA GLY A 141 2.69 -8.58 1.73
C GLY A 141 3.20 -7.57 2.75
N SER A 142 3.03 -7.86 4.05
CA SER A 142 3.48 -6.96 5.12
C SER A 142 4.96 -6.61 4.98
N PHE A 143 5.29 -5.34 5.18
CA PHE A 143 6.65 -4.84 4.99
C PHE A 143 6.96 -3.69 5.95
N THR A 144 8.25 -3.48 6.15
CA THR A 144 8.81 -2.37 6.89
C THR A 144 9.70 -1.56 5.96
N LEU A 145 9.35 -0.29 5.76
CA LEU A 145 10.22 0.68 5.12
C LEU A 145 11.04 1.39 6.20
N LYS A 146 12.36 1.48 6.02
CA LYS A 146 13.23 2.34 6.80
C LYS A 146 13.86 3.37 5.87
N ALA A 147 13.40 4.60 5.95
CA ALA A 147 13.82 5.70 5.09
C ALA A 147 14.58 6.75 5.89
N LYS A 148 15.74 7.20 5.42
CA LYS A 148 16.38 8.39 5.99
C LYS A 148 15.79 9.66 5.35
N SER A 149 15.57 10.66 6.20
CA SER A 149 14.81 11.86 5.88
C SER A 149 15.59 13.11 6.26
N ALA A 150 15.93 13.93 5.26
CA ALA A 150 16.53 15.25 5.46
C ALA A 150 15.51 16.35 5.80
N VAL A 151 14.25 15.99 6.12
CA VAL A 151 13.20 16.96 6.46
C VAL A 151 13.55 17.65 7.78
N ALA A 152 13.89 18.93 7.66
CA ALA A 152 14.24 19.81 8.79
C ALA A 152 13.00 20.40 9.51
N PHE A 153 11.79 20.16 9.01
CA PHE A 153 10.57 20.67 9.62
C PHE A 153 10.26 19.97 10.95
N LYS A 154 9.77 20.76 11.91
CA LYS A 154 9.25 20.24 13.17
C LYS A 154 7.90 19.57 12.98
N ARG A 155 7.02 20.21 12.22
CA ARG A 155 5.70 19.71 11.85
C ARG A 155 5.60 19.47 10.36
N TYR A 156 5.12 18.31 9.98
CA TYR A 156 4.96 17.87 8.59
C TYR A 156 4.02 16.68 8.54
N LYS A 157 3.63 16.26 7.34
CA LYS A 157 2.77 15.11 7.11
C LYS A 157 3.55 13.96 6.54
N ILE A 158 3.16 12.74 6.90
CA ILE A 158 3.57 11.51 6.21
C ILE A 158 2.32 10.94 5.54
N LEU A 159 2.45 10.60 4.26
CA LEU A 159 1.36 10.10 3.45
C LEU A 159 1.73 8.78 2.80
N MET A 160 0.71 7.97 2.55
CA MET A 160 0.79 6.76 1.74
C MET A 160 -0.40 6.71 0.78
N GLU A 161 -0.15 6.49 -0.50
CA GLU A 161 -1.18 6.16 -1.48
C GLU A 161 -0.98 4.72 -1.92
N ILE A 162 -2.07 3.96 -1.96
CA ILE A 162 -2.09 2.56 -2.34
C ILE A 162 -3.18 2.30 -3.36
N ASN A 163 -2.83 1.61 -4.45
CA ASN A 163 -3.76 1.24 -5.50
C ASN A 163 -3.57 -0.20 -5.96
N GLN A 164 -4.63 -0.85 -6.40
CA GLN A 164 -4.59 -2.17 -7.00
C GLN A 164 -5.27 -2.14 -8.36
N PRO A 165 -4.62 -2.65 -9.42
CA PRO A 165 -5.23 -2.67 -10.75
C PRO A 165 -6.40 -3.66 -10.81
N TRP A 166 -7.38 -3.34 -11.66
CA TRP A 166 -8.62 -4.13 -11.88
C TRP A 166 -9.45 -4.45 -10.62
N ASP A 167 -9.44 -3.56 -9.62
CA ASP A 167 -10.14 -3.72 -8.35
C ASP A 167 -11.62 -3.26 -8.42
N PHE A 168 -12.45 -3.95 -9.19
CA PHE A 168 -13.88 -3.60 -9.33
C PHE A 168 -14.73 -4.05 -8.14
N ASN A 169 -15.83 -3.35 -7.89
CA ASN A 169 -16.86 -3.75 -6.91
C ASN A 169 -18.27 -3.35 -7.38
N ASN A 170 -19.29 -3.56 -6.54
CA ASN A 170 -20.70 -3.25 -6.89
C ASN A 170 -20.94 -1.75 -7.16
N TYR A 171 -20.14 -0.86 -6.57
CA TYR A 171 -20.21 0.57 -6.83
C TYR A 171 -19.32 0.99 -8.00
N TRP A 172 -18.09 0.49 -8.04
CA TRP A 172 -17.08 0.69 -9.08
C TRP A 172 -17.08 -0.52 -10.02
N PHE A 173 -18.17 -0.72 -10.74
CA PHE A 173 -18.31 -1.77 -11.74
C PHE A 173 -17.66 -1.34 -13.06
N ASN A 174 -17.22 -2.31 -13.87
CA ASN A 174 -16.48 -2.06 -15.12
C ASN A 174 -17.12 -1.04 -16.07
N ASP A 175 -18.44 -0.97 -16.14
CA ASP A 175 -19.17 -0.04 -17.02
C ASP A 175 -19.62 1.27 -16.34
N LYS A 176 -19.10 1.61 -15.16
CA LYS A 176 -19.49 2.85 -14.44
C LYS A 176 -19.05 4.10 -15.22
N PHE A 177 -17.91 4.03 -15.90
CA PHE A 177 -17.40 5.05 -16.81
C PHE A 177 -17.11 4.42 -18.18
N PRO A 178 -18.13 4.26 -19.03
CA PRO A 178 -17.98 3.59 -20.31
C PRO A 178 -16.91 4.26 -21.20
N GLY A 179 -15.97 3.47 -21.69
CA GLY A 179 -14.89 3.94 -22.58
C GLY A 179 -13.71 4.62 -21.88
N ASP A 180 -13.72 4.77 -20.55
CA ASP A 180 -12.56 5.29 -19.80
C ASP A 180 -11.54 4.16 -19.57
N GLU A 181 -10.52 4.10 -20.42
CA GLU A 181 -9.48 3.06 -20.37
C GLU A 181 -8.65 3.11 -19.08
N GLU A 182 -8.45 4.30 -18.50
CA GLU A 182 -7.68 4.46 -17.26
C GLU A 182 -8.49 4.01 -16.05
N TYR A 183 -9.79 4.27 -16.05
CA TYR A 183 -10.70 3.67 -15.09
C TYR A 183 -10.70 2.14 -15.21
N LEU A 184 -10.84 1.60 -16.42
CA LEU A 184 -10.87 0.15 -16.66
C LEU A 184 -9.56 -0.55 -16.24
N ALA A 185 -8.43 0.15 -16.27
CA ALA A 185 -7.15 -0.37 -15.78
C ALA A 185 -7.08 -0.44 -14.24
N SER A 186 -7.87 0.37 -13.53
CA SER A 186 -7.83 0.47 -12.05
C SER A 186 -9.05 -0.14 -11.37
N GLY A 187 -10.27 0.27 -11.72
CA GLY A 187 -11.49 -0.04 -10.96
C GLY A 187 -11.67 0.93 -9.79
N GLN A 188 -11.71 0.41 -8.55
CA GLN A 188 -11.72 1.26 -7.36
C GLN A 188 -10.53 2.25 -7.39
N PRO A 189 -10.75 3.52 -7.02
CA PRO A 189 -9.66 4.49 -6.97
C PRO A 189 -8.67 4.17 -5.86
N ALA A 190 -7.46 4.72 -5.97
CA ALA A 190 -6.44 4.57 -4.93
C ALA A 190 -6.91 5.21 -3.61
N LEU A 191 -6.51 4.59 -2.50
CA LEU A 191 -6.80 5.07 -1.15
C LEU A 191 -5.57 5.80 -0.61
N VAL A 192 -5.79 7.01 -0.08
CA VAL A 192 -4.75 7.84 0.51
C VAL A 192 -4.89 7.84 2.02
N TYR A 193 -3.77 7.62 2.69
CA TYR A 193 -3.61 7.69 4.13
C TYR A 193 -2.68 8.85 4.50
N SER A 194 -2.90 9.46 5.67
CA SER A 194 -2.04 10.52 6.18
C SER A 194 -1.97 10.52 7.71
N ILE A 195 -0.89 11.09 8.22
CA ILE A 195 -0.75 11.49 9.62
C ILE A 195 0.09 12.77 9.72
N ASP A 196 -0.28 13.63 10.67
CA ASP A 196 0.52 14.78 11.05
C ASP A 196 1.58 14.34 12.08
N VAL A 197 2.82 14.74 11.86
CA VAL A 197 3.97 14.46 12.73
C VAL A 197 4.41 15.76 13.39
N ASP A 198 4.64 15.72 14.70
CA ASP A 198 5.31 16.78 15.45
C ASP A 198 6.57 16.20 16.10
N THR A 199 7.73 16.64 15.64
CA THR A 199 9.01 16.09 16.14
C THR A 199 9.33 16.50 17.56
N ASP A 200 8.63 17.50 18.12
CA ASP A 200 8.78 17.87 19.53
C ASP A 200 7.94 16.96 20.45
N ASN A 201 7.04 16.13 19.92
CA ASN A 201 6.26 15.17 20.71
C ASN A 201 7.17 14.09 21.32
N GLU A 202 6.95 13.73 22.59
CA GLU A 202 7.68 12.64 23.26
C GLU A 202 7.35 11.29 22.63
N ASP A 203 6.07 11.08 22.26
CA ASP A 203 5.67 9.90 21.50
C ASP A 203 6.11 10.04 20.04
N LYS A 204 6.96 9.10 19.61
CA LYS A 204 7.49 9.02 18.25
C LYS A 204 6.70 8.06 17.36
N VAL A 205 5.64 7.45 17.88
CA VAL A 205 4.80 6.48 17.18
C VAL A 205 3.50 7.13 16.70
N TYR A 206 3.21 6.91 15.43
CA TYR A 206 2.09 7.49 14.70
C TYR A 206 1.34 6.42 13.93
N PHE A 207 0.05 6.64 13.65
CA PHE A 207 -0.75 5.73 12.84
C PHE A 207 -1.44 6.49 11.72
N LEU A 208 -1.10 6.14 10.47
CA LEU A 208 -1.72 6.72 9.29
C LEU A 208 -3.19 6.34 9.23
N GLN A 209 -4.06 7.34 8.99
CA GLN A 209 -5.50 7.16 8.85
C GLN A 209 -5.91 7.38 7.39
N PRO A 210 -6.91 6.66 6.87
CA PRO A 210 -7.45 6.93 5.54
C PRO A 210 -8.07 8.33 5.54
N ILE A 211 -7.69 9.15 4.56
CA ILE A 211 -8.17 10.53 4.41
C ILE A 211 -9.01 10.76 3.16
N GLY A 212 -9.02 9.81 2.23
CA GLY A 212 -9.86 9.89 1.04
C GLY A 212 -9.39 9.02 -0.12
N ILE A 213 -10.18 9.02 -1.18
CA ILE A 213 -9.89 8.38 -2.45
C ILE A 213 -9.39 9.40 -3.47
N SER A 214 -8.42 9.00 -4.29
CA SER A 214 -7.86 9.85 -5.35
C SER A 214 -8.68 9.77 -6.64
N SER A 215 -8.27 10.53 -7.67
CA SER A 215 -8.96 10.56 -8.97
C SER A 215 -9.04 9.18 -9.63
N TYR A 216 -10.24 8.68 -9.90
CA TYR A 216 -10.47 7.32 -10.43
C TYR A 216 -9.77 7.01 -11.76
N ASN A 217 -9.53 8.03 -12.60
CA ASN A 217 -8.83 7.93 -13.89
C ASN A 217 -7.53 8.77 -13.94
N GLY A 218 -7.14 9.38 -12.82
CA GLY A 218 -5.92 10.19 -12.69
C GLY A 218 -5.84 11.51 -13.46
N THR A 219 -6.96 12.03 -13.98
CA THR A 219 -7.02 13.33 -14.67
C THR A 219 -6.64 14.53 -13.77
N ASN A 220 -6.75 14.39 -12.45
CA ASN A 220 -6.40 15.41 -11.47
C ASN A 220 -5.81 14.81 -10.19
N GLY A 221 -5.23 15.66 -9.35
CA GLY A 221 -4.67 15.32 -8.03
C GLY A 221 -5.61 15.58 -6.86
N ASN A 222 -6.93 15.62 -7.07
CA ASN A 222 -7.89 15.90 -6.00
C ASN A 222 -8.10 14.66 -5.12
N LEU A 223 -8.55 14.93 -3.90
CA LEU A 223 -8.88 13.92 -2.90
C LEU A 223 -10.35 14.06 -2.51
N ASN A 224 -11.12 12.96 -2.60
CA ASN A 224 -12.48 12.90 -2.08
C ASN A 224 -12.47 12.20 -0.71
N PRO A 225 -12.91 12.86 0.38
CA PRO A 225 -12.89 12.25 1.72
C PRO A 225 -13.92 11.12 1.90
N ASP A 226 -14.92 11.01 1.03
CA ASP A 226 -15.90 9.93 1.08
C ASP A 226 -15.32 8.60 0.57
N ILE A 227 -14.93 7.76 1.52
CA ILE A 227 -14.40 6.40 1.28
C ILE A 227 -15.48 5.31 1.31
N SER A 228 -16.76 5.66 1.49
CA SER A 228 -17.85 4.69 1.70
C SER A 228 -18.09 3.73 0.52
N SER A 229 -17.64 4.13 -0.67
CA SER A 229 -17.74 3.33 -1.89
C SER A 229 -16.69 2.21 -2.01
N LEU A 230 -15.66 2.21 -1.16
CA LEU A 230 -14.59 1.22 -1.20
C LEU A 230 -14.96 -0.08 -0.47
N THR A 231 -14.49 -1.20 -1.00
CA THR A 231 -14.68 -2.54 -0.40
C THR A 231 -13.34 -3.25 -0.20
N THR A 232 -12.73 -3.75 -1.27
CA THR A 232 -11.44 -4.46 -1.24
C THR A 232 -10.28 -3.49 -1.06
N ALA A 233 -10.32 -2.32 -1.70
CA ALA A 233 -9.32 -1.26 -1.52
C ALA A 233 -9.14 -0.85 -0.05
N PHE A 234 -10.25 -0.68 0.69
CA PHE A 234 -10.24 -0.38 2.13
C PHE A 234 -9.64 -1.52 2.98
N LYS A 235 -9.72 -2.76 2.49
CA LYS A 235 -9.22 -3.96 3.16
C LYS A 235 -7.79 -4.34 2.74
N MET A 236 -7.11 -3.51 1.92
CA MET A 236 -5.73 -3.77 1.53
C MET A 236 -4.77 -3.65 2.70
N VAL A 237 -5.00 -2.73 3.64
CA VAL A 237 -4.07 -2.46 4.74
C VAL A 237 -4.84 -2.52 6.05
N GLN A 238 -4.35 -3.31 7.00
CA GLN A 238 -4.94 -3.38 8.34
C GLN A 238 -4.46 -2.22 9.21
N LYS A 239 -3.18 -1.87 9.08
CA LYS A 239 -2.54 -0.86 9.92
C LYS A 239 -1.28 -0.34 9.23
N VAL A 240 -1.04 0.95 9.36
CA VAL A 240 0.23 1.58 9.00
C VAL A 240 0.74 2.29 10.24
N LYS A 241 1.82 1.79 10.82
CA LYS A 241 2.49 2.40 11.97
C LYS A 241 3.73 3.13 11.45
N VAL A 242 3.97 4.32 11.98
CA VAL A 242 5.15 5.11 11.66
C VAL A 242 5.89 5.44 12.95
N THR A 243 7.22 5.28 12.91
CA THR A 243 8.13 5.72 13.97
C THR A 243 9.10 6.74 13.39
N VAL A 244 9.28 7.87 14.06
CA VAL A 244 10.20 8.95 13.64
C VAL A 244 11.30 9.14 14.69
N GLU A 245 12.53 8.78 14.32
CA GLU A 245 13.73 8.81 15.18
C GLU A 245 14.74 9.87 14.73
#